data_AF-A0A7X5D7L8-F1
#
_entry.id   AF-A0A7X5D7L8-F1
#
_cell.length_a   1.000
_cell.length_b   1.000
_cell.length_c   1.000
_cell.angle_alpha   90.00
_cell.angle_beta   90.00
_cell.angle_gamma   90.00
#
_symmetry.space_group_name_H-M   'P 1'
#
loop_
_entity.id
_entity.type
_entity.pdbx_description
1 polymer ?
#
loop_
_entity_poly.entity_id
_entity_poly.type
_entity_poly.pdbx_seq_one_letter_code
_entity_poly.pdbx_strand_id
1 'polypeptide(L)'
;PWNVYLECLDDTLADKAAAIMEEICKNDNYGYSQPNRWAGYNAIINNGRKVAGGKGDFDCSSLVLACYILAGLSIAASGYTGNMKSILLATGKFKAYTDAAHTGSSAYAKRGGIYLKESSHVVMALSKGSKASGTASGASQSTATASGNKNYVGKGIGSATAKSNMNVRTGSSTASGSIGGVTKGASVEVLEILANGWYKIVWPGASCGYAYTSNAGGQYYTYVANGATAGNASLKPVGAKSFAKGIAGAYKTTTNLNMRTHPGVLKSENIITEIPKGATVRNYGYYTMVEGVKWLYIAYDGKEGFSSSEYLKKS
;
A
#
# COMPACT_ATOMS: atom_id res chain seq x y z
N PRO A 1 15.14 22.75 19.14
CA PRO A 1 16.06 21.69 18.65
C PRO A 1 15.24 20.46 18.24
N TRP A 2 15.75 19.66 17.31
CA TRP A 2 15.19 18.33 17.04
C TRP A 2 15.42 17.42 18.25
N ASN A 3 14.48 16.53 18.55
CA ASN A 3 14.65 15.57 19.63
C ASN A 3 14.86 14.14 19.13
N VAL A 4 14.57 13.89 17.85
CA VAL A 4 14.77 12.60 17.20
C VAL A 4 15.26 12.82 15.76
N TYR A 5 16.23 12.02 15.35
CA TYR A 5 16.57 11.82 13.94
C TYR A 5 16.19 10.38 13.56
N LEU A 6 15.32 10.21 12.56
CA LEU A 6 14.93 8.91 12.03
C LEU A 6 15.67 8.65 10.73
N GLU A 7 16.47 7.59 10.72
CA GLU A 7 17.20 7.13 9.55
C GLU A 7 16.45 5.98 8.92
N CYS A 8 16.11 6.08 7.63
CA CYS A 8 15.63 4.95 6.86
C CYS A 8 16.81 4.00 6.59
N LEU A 9 16.59 2.71 6.86
CA LEU A 9 17.58 1.64 6.69
C LEU A 9 17.59 1.07 5.26
N ASP A 10 16.70 1.57 4.39
CA ASP A 10 16.53 1.18 3.00
C ASP A 10 16.87 2.39 2.11
N ASP A 11 18.12 2.47 1.66
CA ASP A 11 18.65 3.61 0.90
C ASP A 11 17.83 3.89 -0.38
N THR A 12 17.32 2.84 -1.03
CA THR A 12 16.49 2.99 -2.25
C THR A 12 15.12 3.60 -1.92
N LEU A 13 14.50 3.19 -0.82
CA LEU A 13 13.25 3.78 -0.36
C LEU A 13 13.45 5.25 0.06
N ALA A 14 14.54 5.54 0.77
CA ALA A 14 14.90 6.89 1.22
C ALA A 14 15.14 7.84 0.04
N ASP A 15 15.91 7.40 -0.97
CA ASP A 15 16.20 8.20 -2.17
C ASP A 15 14.92 8.49 -2.98
N LYS A 16 14.02 7.51 -3.11
CA LYS A 16 12.71 7.71 -3.75
C LYS A 16 11.84 8.71 -2.98
N ALA A 17 11.77 8.58 -1.66
CA ALA A 17 11.00 9.50 -0.83
C ALA A 17 11.54 10.94 -0.94
N ALA A 18 12.86 11.11 -0.91
CA ALA A 18 13.49 12.42 -1.09
C ALA A 18 13.25 13.01 -2.49
N ALA A 19 13.28 12.18 -3.55
CA ALA A 19 12.96 12.64 -4.91
C ALA A 19 11.50 13.11 -5.05
N ILE A 20 10.55 12.41 -4.43
CA ILE A 20 9.14 12.81 -4.40
C ILE A 20 8.95 14.11 -3.60
N MET A 21 9.66 14.25 -2.48
CA MET A 21 9.69 15.50 -1.70
C MET A 21 10.16 16.67 -2.56
N GLU A 22 11.25 16.50 -3.33
CA GLU A 22 11.74 17.52 -4.27
C GLU A 22 10.72 17.84 -5.37
N GLU A 23 10.04 16.84 -5.93
CA GLU A 23 9.02 17.04 -6.96
C GLU A 23 7.82 17.82 -6.44
N ILE A 24 7.33 17.50 -5.24
CA ILE A 24 6.21 18.22 -4.60
C ILE A 24 6.63 19.66 -4.27
N CYS A 25 7.79 19.85 -3.64
CA CYS A 25 8.25 21.18 -3.23
C CYS A 25 8.57 22.12 -4.40
N LYS A 26 8.85 21.59 -5.60
CA LYS A 26 9.07 22.39 -6.81
C LYS A 26 7.77 22.75 -7.56
N ASN A 27 6.63 22.24 -7.12
CA ASN A 27 5.37 22.37 -7.84
C ASN A 27 4.42 23.31 -7.09
N ASP A 28 4.17 24.49 -7.68
CA ASP A 28 3.35 25.56 -7.11
C ASP A 28 1.87 25.18 -6.88
N ASN A 29 1.41 24.02 -7.38
CA ASN A 29 0.08 23.50 -7.11
C ASN A 29 -0.06 22.84 -5.73
N TYR A 30 1.04 22.65 -5.01
CA TYR A 30 1.03 22.08 -3.67
C TYR A 30 1.36 23.11 -2.60
N GLY A 31 0.43 23.31 -1.66
CA GLY A 31 0.53 24.29 -0.59
C GLY A 31 0.78 23.67 0.79
N TYR A 32 0.89 24.54 1.78
CA TYR A 32 0.96 24.16 3.19
C TYR A 32 -0.35 24.49 3.91
N SER A 33 -0.99 23.51 4.54
CA SER A 33 -2.15 23.71 5.40
C SER A 33 -2.32 22.58 6.41
N GLN A 34 -2.59 22.94 7.67
CA GLN A 34 -2.93 21.98 8.72
C GLN A 34 -4.36 21.40 8.59
N PRO A 35 -5.41 22.19 8.28
CA PRO A 35 -6.76 21.63 8.10
C PRO A 35 -6.87 20.65 6.93
N ASN A 36 -6.28 21.00 5.78
CA ASN A 36 -6.32 20.21 4.53
C ASN A 36 -5.11 19.28 4.35
N ARG A 37 -4.43 18.91 5.43
CA ARG A 37 -3.10 18.26 5.43
C ARG A 37 -2.95 16.98 4.57
N TRP A 38 -4.02 16.31 4.17
CA TRP A 38 -3.95 15.12 3.28
C TRP A 38 -4.49 15.38 1.87
N ALA A 39 -4.93 16.60 1.55
CA ALA A 39 -5.52 16.93 0.26
C ALA A 39 -4.53 16.71 -0.89
N GLY A 40 -3.27 17.09 -0.72
CA GLY A 40 -2.22 16.87 -1.72
C GLY A 40 -1.97 15.37 -1.97
N TYR A 41 -1.84 14.57 -0.92
CA TYR A 41 -1.68 13.10 -1.04
C TYR A 41 -2.87 12.48 -1.78
N ASN A 42 -4.10 12.82 -1.38
CA ASN A 42 -5.30 12.29 -2.01
C ASN A 42 -5.38 12.68 -3.49
N ALA A 43 -5.01 13.91 -3.86
CA ALA A 43 -4.95 14.34 -5.24
C ALA A 43 -3.93 13.53 -6.06
N ILE A 44 -2.74 13.26 -5.50
CA ILE A 44 -1.71 12.42 -6.14
C ILE A 44 -2.24 11.00 -6.38
N ILE A 45 -2.89 10.40 -5.38
CA ILE A 45 -3.47 9.06 -5.51
C ILE A 45 -4.56 9.04 -6.59
N ASN A 46 -5.48 9.99 -6.57
CA ASN A 46 -6.56 10.11 -7.56
C ASN A 46 -6.02 10.40 -8.97
N ASN A 47 -4.82 10.97 -9.08
CA ASN A 47 -4.10 11.20 -10.33
C ASN A 47 -3.18 10.01 -10.72
N GLY A 48 -3.51 8.79 -10.28
CA GLY A 48 -2.76 7.59 -10.63
C GLY A 48 -1.35 7.56 -10.04
N ARG A 49 -1.16 8.12 -8.84
CA ARG A 49 0.12 8.24 -8.11
C ARG A 49 1.15 9.13 -8.79
N LYS A 50 0.71 10.15 -9.53
CA LYS A 50 1.58 11.14 -10.18
C LYS A 50 1.47 12.50 -9.48
N VAL A 51 2.61 13.10 -9.15
CA VAL A 51 2.67 14.46 -8.57
C VAL A 51 2.29 15.49 -9.64
N ALA A 52 2.84 15.36 -10.85
CA ALA A 52 2.44 16.20 -11.98
C ALA A 52 0.93 16.08 -12.29
N GLY A 53 0.22 17.20 -12.25
CA GLY A 53 -1.23 17.29 -12.51
C GLY A 53 -2.13 17.18 -11.27
N GLY A 54 -1.57 16.93 -10.08
CA GLY A 54 -2.31 17.05 -8.83
C GLY A 54 -2.23 18.46 -8.23
N LYS A 55 -3.14 18.76 -7.30
CA LYS A 55 -3.17 20.01 -6.53
C LYS A 55 -3.70 19.77 -5.12
N GLY A 56 -3.23 20.54 -4.15
CA GLY A 56 -3.74 20.51 -2.78
C GLY A 56 -2.66 20.69 -1.74
N ASP A 57 -3.01 20.54 -0.47
CA ASP A 57 -2.10 20.92 0.61
C ASP A 57 -1.55 19.74 1.39
N PHE A 58 -0.42 19.99 2.06
CA PHE A 58 0.15 19.14 3.09
C PHE A 58 0.42 19.93 4.37
N ASP A 59 0.63 19.24 5.48
CA ASP A 59 1.42 19.79 6.58
C ASP A 59 2.80 19.10 6.62
N CYS A 60 3.67 19.54 7.53
CA CYS A 60 5.03 19.01 7.62
C CYS A 60 5.07 17.48 7.77
N SER A 61 4.16 16.91 8.56
CA SER A 61 4.16 15.49 8.87
C SER A 61 3.43 14.64 7.83
N SER A 62 2.33 15.12 7.26
CA SER A 62 1.63 14.43 6.19
C SER A 62 2.45 14.43 4.90
N LEU A 63 3.20 15.49 4.61
CA LEU A 63 4.11 15.51 3.45
C LEU A 63 5.20 14.44 3.57
N VAL A 64 5.90 14.37 4.71
CA VAL A 64 6.95 13.36 4.93
C VAL A 64 6.39 11.94 4.83
N LEU A 65 5.25 11.67 5.48
CA LEU A 65 4.60 10.36 5.44
C LEU A 65 4.11 10.02 4.02
N ALA A 66 3.50 10.97 3.32
CA ALA A 66 3.06 10.81 1.93
C ALA A 66 4.23 10.45 1.01
N CYS A 67 5.38 11.13 1.13
CA CYS A 67 6.57 10.83 0.33
C CYS A 67 7.02 9.38 0.50
N TYR A 68 7.07 8.89 1.74
CA TYR A 68 7.43 7.50 2.02
C TYR A 68 6.36 6.50 1.52
N ILE A 69 5.07 6.80 1.67
CA ILE A 69 3.99 5.95 1.14
C ILE A 69 4.03 5.90 -0.40
N LEU A 70 4.26 7.03 -1.05
CA LEU A 70 4.38 7.13 -2.50
C LEU A 70 5.62 6.39 -3.01
N ALA A 71 6.71 6.42 -2.26
CA ALA A 71 7.95 5.67 -2.50
C ALA A 71 7.81 4.15 -2.30
N GLY A 72 6.72 3.68 -1.66
CA GLY A 72 6.40 2.26 -1.48
C GLY A 72 6.47 1.76 -0.05
N LEU A 73 6.58 2.64 0.96
CA LEU A 73 6.46 2.25 2.36
C LEU A 73 4.99 1.88 2.68
N SER A 74 4.79 0.66 3.18
CA SER A 74 3.46 0.12 3.49
C SER A 74 2.98 0.55 4.87
N ILE A 75 2.57 1.82 5.00
CA ILE A 75 1.91 2.39 6.19
C ILE A 75 0.59 3.05 5.80
N ALA A 76 -0.31 3.25 6.76
CA ALA A 76 -1.53 4.00 6.52
C ALA A 76 -1.22 5.48 6.22
N ALA A 77 -2.02 6.10 5.33
CA ALA A 77 -2.01 7.55 5.11
C ALA A 77 -2.69 8.27 6.28
N SER A 78 -2.07 8.19 7.45
CA SER A 78 -2.50 8.77 8.71
C SER A 78 -1.27 9.16 9.54
N GLY A 79 -1.49 9.69 10.74
CA GLY A 79 -0.41 10.11 11.62
C GLY A 79 -0.12 11.61 11.55
N TYR A 80 0.62 12.07 12.54
CA TYR A 80 1.03 13.46 12.75
C TYR A 80 2.40 13.47 13.44
N THR A 81 2.99 14.65 13.61
CA THR A 81 4.34 14.81 14.18
C THR A 81 4.57 14.00 15.46
N GLY A 82 3.63 14.00 16.41
CA GLY A 82 3.79 13.36 17.71
C GLY A 82 3.77 11.83 17.71
N ASN A 83 3.27 11.19 16.65
CA ASN A 83 3.26 9.72 16.56
C ASN A 83 4.08 9.17 15.39
N MET A 84 4.73 10.03 14.59
CA MET A 84 5.51 9.63 13.43
C MET A 84 6.64 8.67 13.77
N LYS A 85 7.39 8.91 14.86
CA LYS A 85 8.46 8.00 15.30
C LYS A 85 7.92 6.58 15.50
N SER A 86 6.81 6.45 16.21
CA SER A 86 6.19 5.14 16.48
C SER A 86 5.77 4.45 15.19
N ILE A 87 5.11 5.17 14.28
CA ILE A 87 4.67 4.63 12.98
C ILE A 87 5.86 4.11 12.15
N LEU A 88 6.94 4.90 12.06
CA LEU A 88 8.09 4.57 11.21
C LEU A 88 8.98 3.48 11.82
N LEU A 89 9.18 3.49 13.15
CA LEU A 89 9.93 2.42 13.81
C LEU A 89 9.19 1.07 13.75
N ALA A 90 7.85 1.08 13.84
CA ALA A 90 7.04 -0.13 13.74
C ALA A 90 7.20 -0.87 12.41
N THR A 91 7.69 -0.20 11.35
CA THR A 91 7.93 -0.86 10.05
C THR A 91 9.21 -1.69 10.02
N GLY A 92 10.09 -1.56 11.02
CA GLY A 92 11.42 -2.16 11.03
C GLY A 92 12.39 -1.59 9.98
N LYS A 93 11.99 -0.55 9.25
CA LYS A 93 12.81 0.10 8.19
C LYS A 93 13.45 1.41 8.65
N PHE A 94 13.25 1.78 9.91
CA PHE A 94 13.80 3.01 10.45
C PHE A 94 14.53 2.74 11.76
N LYS A 95 15.58 3.51 11.99
CA LYS A 95 16.28 3.59 13.28
C LYS A 95 16.18 5.01 13.80
N ALA A 96 15.89 5.14 15.10
CA ALA A 96 15.87 6.43 15.78
C ALA A 96 17.21 6.71 16.46
N TYR A 97 17.67 7.94 16.33
CA TYR A 97 18.80 8.51 17.04
C TYR A 97 18.31 9.71 17.85
N THR A 98 18.74 9.79 19.11
CA THR A 98 18.41 10.88 20.04
C THR A 98 19.65 11.56 20.60
N ASP A 99 20.84 11.09 20.22
CA ASP A 99 22.09 11.70 20.64
C ASP A 99 22.29 13.07 19.97
N ALA A 100 23.10 13.91 20.61
CA ALA A 100 23.34 15.29 20.17
C ALA A 100 24.03 15.37 18.79
N ALA A 101 24.82 14.36 18.42
CA ALA A 101 25.52 14.36 17.13
C ALA A 101 24.54 14.24 15.95
N HIS A 102 23.50 13.41 16.09
CA HIS A 102 22.46 13.25 15.08
C HIS A 102 21.36 14.31 15.16
N THR A 103 20.98 14.78 16.34
CA THR A 103 19.85 15.72 16.51
C THR A 103 20.25 17.19 16.48
N GLY A 104 21.51 17.50 16.84
CA GLY A 104 22.05 18.86 16.88
C GLY A 104 22.79 19.30 15.62
N SER A 105 23.02 18.40 14.65
CA SER A 105 23.76 18.69 13.43
C SER A 105 23.23 17.91 12.23
N SER A 106 23.35 18.49 11.03
CA SER A 106 23.11 17.80 9.75
C SER A 106 24.28 16.95 9.27
N ALA A 107 25.42 16.95 9.97
CA ALA A 107 26.63 16.27 9.52
C ALA A 107 26.42 14.76 9.31
N TYR A 108 25.56 14.11 10.10
CA TYR A 108 25.25 12.67 9.99
C TYR A 108 23.98 12.37 9.18
N ALA A 109 23.30 13.39 8.65
CA ALA A 109 22.07 13.21 7.90
C ALA A 109 22.30 12.36 6.64
N LYS A 110 21.51 11.31 6.45
CA LYS A 110 21.38 10.63 5.15
C LYS A 110 20.27 11.27 4.34
N ARG A 111 20.37 11.20 3.02
CA ARG A 111 19.26 11.59 2.13
C ARG A 111 18.02 10.75 2.47
N GLY A 112 16.87 11.42 2.59
CA GLY A 112 15.62 10.84 3.09
C GLY A 112 15.52 10.77 4.62
N GLY A 113 16.61 11.00 5.36
CA GLY A 113 16.61 11.06 6.83
C GLY A 113 15.65 12.12 7.36
N ILE A 114 15.03 11.86 8.50
CA ILE A 114 13.95 12.69 9.04
C ILE A 114 14.42 13.33 10.34
N TYR A 115 14.39 14.66 10.39
CA TYR A 115 14.55 15.40 11.63
C TYR A 115 13.18 15.67 12.22
N LEU A 116 12.94 15.12 13.40
CA LEU A 116 11.65 15.14 14.07
C LEU A 116 11.76 15.88 15.40
N LYS A 117 10.89 16.87 15.56
CA LYS A 117 10.58 17.51 16.83
C LYS A 117 9.16 17.09 17.18
N GLU A 118 9.02 15.99 17.92
CA GLU A 118 7.75 15.28 18.16
C GLU A 118 6.62 16.22 18.64
N SER A 119 6.96 17.32 19.31
CA SER A 119 5.99 18.32 19.79
C SER A 119 5.48 19.33 18.76
N SER A 120 6.11 19.50 17.58
CA SER A 120 5.74 20.62 16.70
C SER A 120 6.11 20.53 15.22
N HIS A 121 7.23 19.90 14.84
CA HIS A 121 7.69 19.99 13.45
C HIS A 121 8.50 18.79 12.98
N VAL A 122 8.57 18.61 11.67
CA VAL A 122 9.36 17.55 11.03
C VAL A 122 9.83 18.01 9.66
N VAL A 123 11.04 17.62 9.28
CA VAL A 123 11.61 17.85 7.95
C VAL A 123 12.37 16.62 7.46
N MET A 124 12.54 16.54 6.14
CA MET A 124 13.35 15.51 5.48
C MET A 124 14.66 16.11 4.96
N ALA A 125 15.77 15.44 5.21
CA ALA A 125 17.06 15.78 4.63
C ALA A 125 17.07 15.38 3.14
N LEU A 126 17.30 16.36 2.26
CA LEU A 126 17.41 16.13 0.82
C LEU A 126 18.86 15.89 0.36
N SER A 127 19.84 16.10 1.23
CA SER A 127 21.24 15.86 0.93
C SER A 127 21.90 15.01 2.02
N LYS A 128 23.06 14.44 1.70
CA LYS A 128 23.89 13.74 2.66
C LYS A 128 24.75 14.75 3.42
N GLY A 129 24.89 14.55 4.72
CA GLY A 129 25.82 15.27 5.58
C GLY A 129 27.26 14.80 5.36
N SER A 130 28.23 15.63 5.75
CA SER A 130 29.66 15.36 5.53
C SER A 130 30.21 14.14 6.29
N LYS A 131 29.51 13.69 7.34
CA LYS A 131 29.83 12.52 8.16
C LYS A 131 28.79 11.40 8.01
N ALA A 132 27.84 11.55 7.09
CA ALA A 132 26.96 10.45 6.74
C ALA A 132 27.83 9.33 6.19
N SER A 133 27.75 8.14 6.80
CA SER A 133 28.50 7.01 6.25
C SER A 133 28.12 6.80 4.78
N GLY A 134 29.11 6.47 3.94
CA GLY A 134 28.87 6.02 2.57
C GLY A 134 27.83 4.91 2.55
N THR A 135 27.15 4.75 1.40
CA THR A 135 26.05 3.78 1.12
C THR A 135 26.08 2.63 2.09
N ALA A 136 24.95 2.30 2.73
CA ALA A 136 24.88 1.24 3.73
C ALA A 136 25.33 -0.11 3.12
N SER A 137 26.64 -0.33 3.05
CA SER A 137 27.27 -1.56 2.62
C SER A 137 27.34 -2.41 3.87
N GLY A 138 26.24 -3.13 4.08
CA GLY A 138 26.20 -4.37 4.84
C GLY A 138 27.01 -4.37 6.13
N ALA A 139 26.48 -3.77 7.19
CA ALA A 139 26.27 -4.63 8.33
C ALA A 139 25.20 -5.63 7.88
N SER A 140 25.67 -6.77 7.37
CA SER A 140 25.04 -8.04 7.66
C SER A 140 25.06 -8.23 9.18
N GLN A 141 24.35 -7.37 9.91
CA GLN A 141 23.65 -7.88 11.07
C GLN A 141 22.64 -8.77 10.42
N SER A 142 22.94 -10.07 10.47
CA SER A 142 22.03 -11.18 10.20
C SER A 142 20.66 -10.61 9.96
N THR A 143 20.41 -10.34 8.69
CA THR A 143 19.08 -10.46 8.21
C THR A 143 18.88 -11.97 8.40
N ALA A 144 18.38 -12.35 9.58
CA ALA A 144 17.02 -12.82 9.57
C ALA A 144 16.27 -11.77 8.76
N THR A 145 16.38 -11.95 7.45
CA THR A 145 15.42 -11.50 6.50
C THR A 145 14.19 -11.97 7.24
N ALA A 146 13.35 -11.05 7.70
CA ALA A 146 11.97 -11.27 7.33
C ALA A 146 12.01 -11.27 5.79
N SER A 147 12.52 -12.38 5.21
CA SER A 147 11.95 -13.07 4.09
C SER A 147 10.52 -13.03 4.53
N GLY A 148 9.79 -12.01 4.03
CA GLY A 148 8.57 -11.54 4.68
C GLY A 148 7.84 -12.79 5.10
N ASN A 149 7.47 -12.93 6.36
CA ASN A 149 7.06 -14.22 6.88
C ASN A 149 5.83 -14.67 6.07
N LYS A 150 6.11 -15.41 4.99
CA LYS A 150 5.25 -15.69 3.84
C LYS A 150 4.73 -17.10 3.98
N ASN A 151 4.99 -17.73 5.12
CA ASN A 151 4.51 -19.06 5.48
C ASN A 151 3.01 -19.20 5.29
N TYR A 152 2.28 -18.08 5.31
CA TYR A 152 0.83 -18.02 5.16
C TYR A 152 0.34 -17.50 3.80
N VAL A 153 1.21 -16.95 2.95
CA VAL A 153 0.80 -16.46 1.62
C VAL A 153 0.33 -17.65 0.77
N GLY A 154 -0.84 -17.51 0.16
CA GLY A 154 -1.48 -18.56 -0.65
C GLY A 154 -2.16 -19.67 0.16
N LYS A 155 -2.22 -19.57 1.49
CA LYS A 155 -2.88 -20.55 2.37
C LYS A 155 -4.20 -20.06 2.94
N GLY A 156 -4.65 -18.87 2.55
CA GLY A 156 -5.90 -18.29 2.99
C GLY A 156 -7.13 -19.12 2.60
N ILE A 157 -8.19 -18.99 3.39
CA ILE A 157 -9.52 -19.54 3.14
C ILE A 157 -10.36 -18.66 2.21
N GLY A 158 -9.90 -17.44 1.95
CA GLY A 158 -10.60 -16.47 1.12
C GLY A 158 -9.86 -15.14 1.02
N SER A 159 -10.50 -14.18 0.37
CA SER A 159 -10.06 -12.79 0.32
C SER A 159 -11.11 -11.86 0.91
N ALA A 160 -10.67 -10.75 1.48
CA ALA A 160 -11.56 -9.75 2.07
C ALA A 160 -11.19 -8.37 1.55
N THR A 161 -12.17 -7.65 0.98
CA THR A 161 -12.00 -6.27 0.48
C THR A 161 -12.49 -5.27 1.52
N ALA A 162 -11.63 -4.34 1.93
CA ALA A 162 -11.92 -3.37 2.97
C ALA A 162 -12.96 -2.33 2.53
N LYS A 163 -14.01 -2.12 3.32
CA LYS A 163 -15.05 -1.11 3.10
C LYS A 163 -14.68 0.27 3.65
N SER A 164 -13.71 0.31 4.58
CA SER A 164 -13.19 1.54 5.20
C SER A 164 -11.72 1.35 5.61
N ASN A 165 -11.06 2.42 6.00
CA ASN A 165 -9.69 2.37 6.52
C ASN A 165 -9.68 1.70 7.89
N MET A 166 -8.78 0.75 8.10
CA MET A 166 -8.68 -0.04 9.34
C MET A 166 -7.24 -0.15 9.83
N ASN A 167 -7.10 -0.33 11.14
CA ASN A 167 -5.84 -0.73 11.75
C ASN A 167 -5.63 -2.23 11.65
N VAL A 168 -4.40 -2.64 11.35
CA VAL A 168 -3.92 -4.03 11.45
C VAL A 168 -3.22 -4.20 12.79
N ARG A 169 -3.55 -5.25 13.53
CA ARG A 169 -3.14 -5.44 14.92
C ARG A 169 -2.47 -6.78 15.16
N THR A 170 -1.68 -6.85 16.23
CA THR A 170 -1.01 -8.09 16.68
C THR A 170 -1.96 -9.11 17.28
N GLY A 171 -3.19 -8.73 17.62
CA GLY A 171 -4.21 -9.61 18.20
C GLY A 171 -5.63 -9.19 17.80
N SER A 172 -6.58 -10.09 17.98
CA SER A 172 -8.00 -9.94 17.61
C SER A 172 -8.80 -9.10 18.61
N SER A 173 -8.25 -7.95 19.01
CA SER A 173 -8.86 -7.00 19.94
C SER A 173 -8.41 -5.57 19.63
N THR A 174 -9.26 -4.59 19.92
CA THR A 174 -8.90 -3.17 19.83
C THR A 174 -7.85 -2.74 20.85
N ALA A 175 -7.65 -3.52 21.92
CA ALA A 175 -6.59 -3.32 22.90
C ALA A 175 -5.21 -3.80 22.40
N SER A 176 -5.16 -4.65 21.37
CA SER A 176 -3.90 -5.15 20.81
C SER A 176 -3.15 -4.06 20.02
N GLY A 177 -1.82 -4.09 20.04
CA GLY A 177 -0.97 -3.11 19.36
C GLY A 177 -1.24 -3.02 17.86
N SER A 178 -1.28 -1.79 17.33
CA SER A 178 -1.40 -1.54 15.89
C SER A 178 -0.03 -1.64 15.22
N ILE A 179 0.04 -2.37 14.11
CA ILE A 179 1.28 -2.64 13.35
C ILE A 179 1.17 -2.23 11.89
N GLY A 180 0.07 -1.58 11.51
CA GLY A 180 -0.16 -1.12 10.15
C GLY A 180 -1.63 -0.79 9.91
N GLY A 181 -2.00 -0.69 8.63
CA GLY A 181 -3.38 -0.45 8.25
C GLY A 181 -3.73 -1.01 6.88
N VAL A 182 -5.02 -1.26 6.69
CA VAL A 182 -5.64 -1.62 5.41
C VAL A 182 -6.47 -0.41 4.98
N THR A 183 -6.19 0.12 3.79
CA THR A 183 -6.97 1.23 3.23
C THR A 183 -8.27 0.71 2.64
N LYS A 184 -9.30 1.57 2.60
CA LYS A 184 -10.55 1.27 1.89
C LYS A 184 -10.24 0.81 0.45
N GLY A 185 -10.91 -0.25 0.02
CA GLY A 185 -10.72 -0.89 -1.28
C GLY A 185 -9.56 -1.90 -1.33
N ALA A 186 -8.63 -1.90 -0.36
CA ALA A 186 -7.56 -2.88 -0.35
C ALA A 186 -8.10 -4.28 -0.01
N SER A 187 -7.57 -5.28 -0.73
CA SER A 187 -7.87 -6.69 -0.49
C SER A 187 -6.78 -7.34 0.37
N VAL A 188 -7.19 -8.17 1.31
CA VAL A 188 -6.32 -8.98 2.17
C VAL A 188 -6.65 -10.45 2.01
N GLU A 189 -5.63 -11.29 2.10
CA GLU A 189 -5.80 -12.74 2.15
C GLU A 189 -6.17 -13.14 3.58
N VAL A 190 -7.34 -13.78 3.76
CA VAL A 190 -7.86 -14.18 5.07
C VAL A 190 -7.46 -15.62 5.33
N LEU A 191 -6.77 -15.85 6.44
CA LEU A 191 -6.37 -17.17 6.94
C LEU A 191 -7.46 -17.79 7.81
N GLU A 192 -8.17 -16.97 8.56
CA GLU A 192 -9.15 -17.43 9.54
C GLU A 192 -10.17 -16.32 9.84
N ILE A 193 -11.43 -16.72 10.02
CA ILE A 193 -12.49 -15.86 10.56
C ILE A 193 -12.74 -16.30 12.00
N LEU A 194 -12.43 -15.43 12.96
CA LEU A 194 -12.58 -15.71 14.38
C LEU A 194 -14.03 -15.48 14.82
N ALA A 195 -14.47 -16.23 15.85
CA ALA A 195 -15.82 -16.14 16.40
C ALA A 195 -16.19 -14.74 16.90
N ASN A 196 -15.20 -13.93 17.31
CA ASN A 196 -15.39 -12.54 17.74
C ASN A 196 -15.46 -11.53 16.59
N GLY A 197 -15.55 -11.99 15.34
CA GLY A 197 -15.67 -11.16 14.14
C GLY A 197 -14.36 -10.55 13.65
N TRP A 198 -13.20 -10.96 14.17
CA TRP A 198 -11.90 -10.55 13.63
C TRP A 198 -11.42 -11.49 12.54
N TYR A 199 -10.69 -10.95 11.57
CA TYR A 199 -10.03 -11.75 10.54
C TYR A 199 -8.55 -11.84 10.86
N LYS A 200 -8.02 -13.07 10.87
CA LYS A 200 -6.58 -13.33 10.79
C LYS A 200 -6.20 -13.23 9.32
N ILE A 201 -5.35 -12.27 8.99
CA ILE A 201 -4.96 -11.96 7.61
C ILE A 201 -3.49 -12.25 7.41
N VAL A 202 -3.11 -12.62 6.19
CA VAL A 202 -1.70 -12.65 5.81
C VAL A 202 -1.14 -11.24 5.89
N TRP A 203 -0.09 -11.05 6.70
CA TRP A 203 0.49 -9.74 6.94
C TRP A 203 2.01 -9.81 7.04
N PRO A 204 2.73 -9.41 5.97
CA PRO A 204 4.18 -9.42 5.96
C PRO A 204 4.82 -8.46 6.99
N GLY A 205 4.05 -7.50 7.51
CA GLY A 205 4.50 -6.54 8.53
C GLY A 205 4.52 -7.10 9.96
N ALA A 206 4.11 -8.35 10.17
CA ALA A 206 4.21 -9.03 11.47
C ALA A 206 5.33 -10.08 11.43
N SER A 207 6.07 -10.23 12.52
CA SER A 207 7.12 -11.25 12.64
C SER A 207 6.60 -12.68 12.44
N CYS A 208 5.33 -12.93 12.78
CA CYS A 208 4.65 -14.20 12.58
C CYS A 208 3.99 -14.36 11.20
N GLY A 209 4.03 -13.35 10.32
CA GLY A 209 3.49 -13.45 8.95
C GLY A 209 1.97 -13.33 8.82
N TYR A 210 1.28 -13.15 9.93
CA TYR A 210 -0.14 -12.84 9.98
C TYR A 210 -0.41 -11.72 10.98
N ALA A 211 -1.56 -11.09 10.83
CA ALA A 211 -2.06 -10.10 11.77
C ALA A 211 -3.58 -10.17 11.84
N TYR A 212 -4.19 -9.26 12.59
CA TYR A 212 -5.62 -9.25 12.82
C TYR A 212 -6.22 -7.91 12.42
N THR A 213 -7.36 -7.96 11.73
CA THR A 213 -8.19 -6.78 11.41
C THR A 213 -9.63 -7.07 11.76
N SER A 214 -10.33 -6.09 12.32
CA SER A 214 -11.73 -6.29 12.69
C SER A 214 -12.60 -6.44 11.44
N ASN A 215 -13.54 -7.38 11.48
CA ASN A 215 -14.76 -7.36 10.70
C ASN A 215 -15.99 -7.52 11.60
N ALA A 216 -15.92 -6.99 12.83
CA ALA A 216 -17.01 -7.10 13.80
C ALA A 216 -18.33 -6.62 13.18
N GLY A 217 -19.39 -7.40 13.35
CA GLY A 217 -20.71 -7.12 12.75
C GLY A 217 -20.72 -7.08 11.21
N GLY A 218 -19.69 -7.64 10.54
CA GLY A 218 -19.55 -7.59 9.09
C GLY A 218 -19.35 -6.17 8.54
N GLN A 219 -18.96 -5.20 9.38
CA GLN A 219 -18.98 -3.78 9.02
C GLN A 219 -17.83 -3.34 8.12
N TYR A 220 -16.71 -4.05 8.13
CA TYR A 220 -15.45 -3.53 7.62
C TYR A 220 -14.91 -4.23 6.38
N TYR A 221 -15.34 -5.46 6.11
CA TYR A 221 -14.94 -6.23 4.94
C TYR A 221 -16.13 -6.80 4.20
N THR A 222 -15.98 -6.90 2.89
CA THR A 222 -16.69 -7.87 2.06
C THR A 222 -15.79 -9.08 1.88
N TYR A 223 -16.19 -10.24 2.44
CA TYR A 223 -15.42 -11.48 2.38
C TYR A 223 -15.91 -12.39 1.25
N VAL A 224 -14.98 -13.03 0.57
CA VAL A 224 -15.23 -14.06 -0.45
C VAL A 224 -14.36 -15.27 -0.12
N ALA A 225 -15.00 -16.39 0.21
CA ALA A 225 -14.30 -17.66 0.41
C ALA A 225 -13.74 -18.19 -0.91
N ASN A 226 -12.57 -18.81 -0.87
CA ASN A 226 -11.97 -19.47 -2.02
C ASN A 226 -12.89 -20.59 -2.52
N GLY A 227 -13.13 -20.63 -3.83
CA GLY A 227 -14.01 -21.64 -4.43
C GLY A 227 -15.50 -21.50 -4.08
N ALA A 228 -15.91 -20.50 -3.30
CA ALA A 228 -17.32 -20.25 -3.01
C ALA A 228 -18.07 -19.59 -4.17
N THR A 229 -17.33 -19.10 -5.18
CA THR A 229 -17.92 -18.46 -6.35
C THR A 229 -18.19 -19.49 -7.44
N ALA A 230 -19.40 -20.05 -7.48
CA ALA A 230 -19.88 -20.76 -8.66
C ALA A 230 -20.11 -19.73 -9.78
N GLY A 231 -19.06 -19.46 -10.57
CA GLY A 231 -19.18 -18.64 -11.77
C GLY A 231 -20.10 -19.30 -12.79
N ASN A 232 -20.87 -18.51 -13.53
CA ASN A 232 -21.68 -19.02 -14.62
C ASN A 232 -20.93 -18.87 -15.95
N ALA A 233 -20.30 -19.95 -16.39
CA ALA A 233 -19.50 -19.98 -17.62
C ALA A 233 -20.31 -19.70 -18.91
N SER A 234 -21.65 -19.75 -18.86
CA SER A 234 -22.50 -19.41 -20.02
C SER A 234 -22.66 -17.91 -20.25
N LEU A 235 -22.32 -17.09 -19.24
CA LEU A 235 -22.43 -15.64 -19.32
C LEU A 235 -21.48 -15.05 -20.37
N LYS A 236 -21.97 -14.05 -21.11
CA LYS A 236 -21.20 -13.35 -22.15
C LYS A 236 -20.79 -11.96 -21.66
N PRO A 237 -19.51 -11.58 -21.75
CA PRO A 237 -19.08 -10.25 -21.35
C PRO A 237 -19.60 -9.18 -22.32
N VAL A 238 -19.76 -7.97 -21.80
CA VAL A 238 -20.02 -6.81 -22.67
C VAL A 238 -18.75 -6.41 -23.44
N GLY A 239 -18.91 -5.67 -24.52
CA GLY A 239 -17.77 -5.10 -25.25
C GLY A 239 -16.95 -4.13 -24.38
N ALA A 240 -15.63 -4.18 -24.51
CA ALA A 240 -14.75 -3.18 -23.92
C ALA A 240 -14.95 -1.81 -24.58
N LYS A 241 -14.89 -0.74 -23.79
CA LYS A 241 -15.14 0.64 -24.26
C LYS A 241 -13.88 1.36 -24.73
N SER A 242 -12.71 0.78 -24.54
CA SER A 242 -11.43 1.43 -24.83
C SER A 242 -10.36 0.44 -25.26
N PHE A 243 -9.36 0.92 -26.00
CA PHE A 243 -8.22 0.13 -26.47
C PHE A 243 -6.91 0.92 -26.28
N ALA A 244 -5.88 0.22 -25.81
CA ALA A 244 -4.52 0.73 -25.74
C ALA A 244 -3.52 -0.40 -26.02
N LYS A 245 -2.77 -0.30 -27.12
CA LYS A 245 -1.79 -1.33 -27.53
C LYS A 245 -0.73 -1.60 -26.46
N GLY A 246 -0.30 -0.57 -25.71
CA GLY A 246 0.74 -0.68 -24.68
C GLY A 246 0.38 -1.58 -23.48
N ILE A 247 -0.91 -1.86 -23.24
CA ILE A 247 -1.36 -2.75 -22.17
C ILE A 247 -1.65 -4.17 -22.67
N ALA A 248 -1.52 -4.45 -23.96
CA ALA A 248 -1.60 -5.82 -24.45
C ALA A 248 -0.44 -6.66 -23.87
N GLY A 249 -0.71 -7.93 -23.54
CA GLY A 249 0.30 -8.85 -23.03
C GLY A 249 -0.25 -9.93 -22.10
N ALA A 250 0.67 -10.72 -21.54
CA ALA A 250 0.38 -11.67 -20.49
C ALA A 250 0.40 -10.99 -19.12
N TYR A 251 -0.48 -11.41 -18.22
CA TYR A 251 -0.59 -10.93 -16.86
C TYR A 251 -0.68 -12.12 -15.91
N LYS A 252 -0.14 -11.96 -14.70
CA LYS A 252 -0.34 -12.89 -13.60
C LYS A 252 -1.34 -12.30 -12.60
N THR A 253 -2.31 -13.12 -12.19
CA THR A 253 -3.23 -12.77 -11.10
C THR A 253 -2.46 -12.72 -9.78
N THR A 254 -2.69 -11.68 -8.97
CA THR A 254 -2.02 -11.51 -7.67
C THR A 254 -2.83 -12.10 -6.51
N THR A 255 -4.09 -12.46 -6.77
CA THR A 255 -5.07 -13.11 -5.88
C THR A 255 -5.98 -14.02 -6.70
N ASN A 256 -6.82 -14.82 -6.04
CA ASN A 256 -8.00 -15.41 -6.71
C ASN A 256 -8.87 -14.26 -7.21
N LEU A 257 -9.17 -14.26 -8.51
CA LEU A 257 -9.68 -13.10 -9.22
C LEU A 257 -10.89 -13.45 -10.06
N ASN A 258 -12.02 -12.80 -9.79
CA ASN A 258 -13.23 -13.01 -10.57
C ASN A 258 -13.12 -12.35 -11.96
N MET A 259 -13.41 -13.15 -12.99
CA MET A 259 -13.71 -12.69 -14.34
C MET A 259 -15.20 -12.37 -14.43
N ARG A 260 -15.54 -11.20 -14.95
CA ARG A 260 -16.91 -10.65 -14.88
C ARG A 260 -17.45 -10.25 -16.25
N THR A 261 -18.77 -10.28 -16.43
CA THR A 261 -19.37 -9.81 -17.69
C THR A 261 -19.38 -8.30 -17.82
N HIS A 262 -19.69 -7.59 -16.74
CA HIS A 262 -19.74 -6.12 -16.68
C HIS A 262 -18.64 -5.58 -15.75
N PRO A 263 -17.78 -4.66 -16.23
CA PRO A 263 -16.75 -4.05 -15.38
C PRO A 263 -17.39 -3.20 -14.27
N GLY A 264 -16.82 -3.25 -13.06
CA GLY A 264 -17.28 -2.46 -11.91
C GLY A 264 -18.49 -3.01 -11.15
N VAL A 265 -19.23 -3.98 -11.70
CA VAL A 265 -20.38 -4.58 -11.01
C VAL A 265 -19.91 -5.75 -10.12
N LEU A 266 -19.88 -5.54 -8.80
CA LEU A 266 -19.30 -6.50 -7.84
C LEU A 266 -20.29 -7.54 -7.28
N LYS A 267 -21.35 -7.87 -8.02
CA LYS A 267 -22.36 -8.85 -7.62
C LYS A 267 -22.02 -10.27 -8.12
N SER A 268 -22.60 -11.31 -7.53
CA SER A 268 -22.26 -12.72 -7.84
C SER A 268 -22.78 -13.16 -9.20
N GLU A 269 -23.96 -12.67 -9.61
CA GLU A 269 -24.57 -12.93 -10.92
C GLU A 269 -23.76 -12.40 -12.10
N ASN A 270 -22.79 -11.52 -11.83
CA ASN A 270 -21.92 -10.93 -12.84
C ASN A 270 -20.63 -11.74 -13.06
N ILE A 271 -20.44 -12.87 -12.37
CA ILE A 271 -19.19 -13.64 -12.37
C ILE A 271 -19.26 -14.79 -13.37
N ILE A 272 -18.34 -14.77 -14.33
CA ILE A 272 -18.16 -15.84 -15.34
C ILE A 272 -17.41 -17.01 -14.71
N THR A 273 -16.27 -16.71 -14.08
CA THR A 273 -15.41 -17.70 -13.42
C THR A 273 -14.46 -17.03 -12.44
N GLU A 274 -13.94 -17.80 -11.49
CA GLU A 274 -12.84 -17.40 -10.61
C GLU A 274 -11.52 -17.89 -11.22
N ILE A 275 -10.57 -16.98 -11.39
CA ILE A 275 -9.23 -17.26 -11.91
C ILE A 275 -8.31 -17.46 -10.69
N PRO A 276 -7.63 -18.62 -10.56
CA PRO A 276 -6.73 -18.87 -9.44
C PRO A 276 -5.59 -17.86 -9.35
N LYS A 277 -5.12 -17.56 -8.14
CA LYS A 277 -3.91 -16.77 -7.89
C LYS A 277 -2.70 -17.35 -8.63
N GLY A 278 -1.90 -16.49 -9.25
CA GLY A 278 -0.71 -16.88 -10.00
C GLY A 278 -0.99 -17.40 -11.42
N ALA A 279 -2.27 -17.61 -11.77
CA ALA A 279 -2.66 -17.98 -13.12
C ALA A 279 -2.26 -16.89 -14.12
N THR A 280 -1.94 -17.32 -15.34
CA THR A 280 -1.56 -16.42 -16.42
C THR A 280 -2.80 -16.16 -17.29
N VAL A 281 -3.12 -14.88 -17.49
CA VAL A 281 -4.22 -14.41 -18.34
C VAL A 281 -3.68 -13.54 -19.47
N ARG A 282 -4.42 -13.41 -20.57
CA ARG A 282 -4.04 -12.57 -21.72
C ARG A 282 -4.93 -11.34 -21.78
N ASN A 283 -4.36 -10.15 -21.93
CA ASN A 283 -5.09 -8.95 -22.34
C ASN A 283 -4.66 -8.56 -23.76
N TYR A 284 -5.62 -8.26 -24.63
CA TYR A 284 -5.34 -7.86 -26.02
C TYR A 284 -5.26 -6.33 -26.22
N GLY A 285 -5.15 -5.55 -25.15
CA GLY A 285 -5.15 -4.08 -25.20
C GLY A 285 -6.48 -3.45 -24.83
N TYR A 286 -7.55 -4.23 -24.73
CA TYR A 286 -8.90 -3.74 -24.46
C TYR A 286 -9.17 -3.57 -22.96
N TYR A 287 -9.88 -2.49 -22.60
CA TYR A 287 -10.25 -2.18 -21.23
C TYR A 287 -11.50 -1.28 -21.16
N THR A 288 -12.05 -1.15 -19.95
CA THR A 288 -13.09 -0.18 -19.62
C THR A 288 -12.73 0.51 -18.30
N MET A 289 -12.85 1.83 -18.23
CA MET A 289 -12.71 2.58 -16.97
C MET A 289 -14.05 2.62 -16.24
N VAL A 290 -14.06 2.29 -14.96
CA VAL A 290 -15.22 2.47 -14.08
C VAL A 290 -14.74 3.06 -12.77
N GLU A 291 -15.25 4.26 -12.42
CA GLU A 291 -14.91 4.96 -11.16
C GLU A 291 -13.39 5.08 -10.91
N GLY A 292 -12.62 5.38 -11.97
CA GLY A 292 -11.16 5.50 -11.87
C GLY A 292 -10.38 4.17 -11.88
N VAL A 293 -11.06 3.04 -11.76
CA VAL A 293 -10.46 1.70 -11.85
C VAL A 293 -10.45 1.23 -13.30
N LYS A 294 -9.29 0.79 -13.78
CA LYS A 294 -9.13 0.19 -15.10
C LYS A 294 -9.47 -1.30 -15.04
N TRP A 295 -10.52 -1.71 -15.74
CA TRP A 295 -10.92 -3.11 -15.89
C TRP A 295 -10.41 -3.64 -17.22
N LEU A 296 -9.49 -4.61 -17.16
CA LEU A 296 -8.92 -5.23 -18.36
C LEU A 296 -9.86 -6.28 -18.90
N TYR A 297 -10.07 -6.28 -20.23
CA TYR A 297 -10.75 -7.38 -20.91
C TYR A 297 -9.73 -8.49 -21.15
N ILE A 298 -9.87 -9.60 -20.42
CA ILE A 298 -8.89 -10.67 -20.34
C ILE A 298 -9.46 -11.99 -20.86
N ALA A 299 -8.58 -12.81 -21.41
CA ALA A 299 -8.86 -14.18 -21.78
C ALA A 299 -8.14 -15.16 -20.84
N TYR A 300 -8.86 -16.18 -20.37
CA TYR A 300 -8.36 -17.26 -19.52
C TYR A 300 -9.22 -18.51 -19.71
N ASP A 301 -8.58 -19.67 -19.90
CA ASP A 301 -9.27 -20.97 -19.99
C ASP A 301 -10.45 -20.99 -20.98
N GLY A 302 -10.20 -20.46 -22.19
CA GLY A 302 -11.19 -20.37 -23.27
C GLY A 302 -12.34 -19.37 -23.02
N LYS A 303 -12.30 -18.62 -21.92
CA LYS A 303 -13.32 -17.64 -21.53
C LYS A 303 -12.75 -16.23 -21.61
N GLU A 304 -13.64 -15.27 -21.80
CA GLU A 304 -13.31 -13.86 -21.84
C GLU A 304 -14.20 -13.05 -20.90
N GLY A 305 -13.66 -11.97 -20.36
CA GLY A 305 -14.40 -11.02 -19.54
C GLY A 305 -13.51 -10.00 -18.86
N PHE A 306 -14.05 -9.29 -17.89
CA PHE A 306 -13.36 -8.19 -17.21
C PHE A 306 -12.85 -8.59 -15.83
N SER A 307 -11.62 -8.15 -15.53
CA SER A 307 -11.10 -8.12 -14.15
C SER A 307 -10.38 -6.81 -13.87
N SER A 308 -10.39 -6.36 -12.61
CA SER A 308 -9.70 -5.13 -12.21
C SER A 308 -8.19 -5.28 -12.42
N SER A 309 -7.57 -4.27 -13.04
CA SER A 309 -6.11 -4.21 -13.25
C SER A 309 -5.31 -4.14 -11.95
N GLU A 310 -5.94 -3.77 -10.83
CA GLU A 310 -5.30 -3.74 -9.50
C GLU A 310 -4.78 -5.12 -9.07
N TYR A 311 -5.40 -6.19 -9.59
CA TYR A 311 -5.09 -7.58 -9.27
C TYR A 311 -4.34 -8.31 -10.39
N LEU A 312 -3.86 -7.57 -11.39
CA LEU A 312 -3.18 -8.10 -12.56
C LEU A 312 -1.80 -7.45 -12.70
N LYS A 313 -0.75 -8.26 -12.58
CA LYS A 313 0.63 -7.82 -12.80
C LYS A 313 1.07 -8.24 -14.20
N LYS A 314 1.46 -7.27 -15.04
CA LYS A 314 2.00 -7.57 -16.38
C LYS A 314 3.26 -8.42 -16.22
N SER A 315 3.34 -9.51 -16.99
CA SER A 315 4.51 -10.41 -17.04
C SER A 315 5.62 -9.79 -17.88
#